data_AF-A0AAV8X4I6-F1
#
_entry.id   AF-A0AAV8X4I6-F1
#
_cell.length_a   1.000
_cell.length_b   1.000
_cell.length_c   1.000
_cell.angle_alpha   90.00
_cell.angle_beta   90.00
_cell.angle_gamma   90.00
#
_symmetry.space_group_name_H-M   'P 1'
#
loop_
_entity.id
_entity.type
_entity.pdbx_description
1 polymer ?
#
loop_
_entity_poly.entity_id
_entity_poly.type
_entity_poly.pdbx_seq_one_letter_code
_entity_poly.pdbx_strand_id
1 'polypeptide(L)'
;MVNTRSTKYNEETTTMDDDKKTVRRQERRRQEDREEAERREEKRRQEDERRRQEDREEAERRRQEDERRRQEDRDEAERRHQEICESQQVINTRLNAFSGRIDGVEQQIDQRIKKKSREKLEDTRRQVQKEILEKINRLEHQLHRTSIADSGDYSTSPGIPLQNSTYMHAERSVHKILKPPTYDGQSSWSMYRRQFEAAAKANGWTSQEMATSLVISLRGQALEILQSIPEEQQNDYDRIIGALEVRYGHKYLRQVYQSQIKSRQQRSNESLQEYEADIERLIHLAYPQAPKNFSNKLASRLLLMA
;
A
#
# COMPACT_ATOMS: atom_id res chain seq x y z
N MET A 1 109.28 -3.73 -84.72
CA MET A 1 108.07 -4.56 -84.54
C MET A 1 107.66 -4.47 -83.08
N VAL A 2 106.79 -3.53 -82.73
CA VAL A 2 106.40 -3.29 -81.34
C VAL A 2 104.97 -3.77 -81.12
N ASN A 3 104.90 -4.79 -80.28
CA ASN A 3 103.80 -5.43 -79.58
C ASN A 3 102.47 -4.63 -79.47
N THR A 4 101.57 -4.79 -80.43
CA THR A 4 100.18 -4.27 -80.36
C THR A 4 99.13 -5.35 -80.08
N ARG A 5 99.52 -6.63 -79.98
CA ARG A 5 98.61 -7.74 -79.65
C ARG A 5 98.49 -8.03 -78.15
N SER A 6 99.48 -7.64 -77.34
CA SER A 6 99.49 -7.88 -75.88
C SER A 6 98.61 -6.90 -75.09
N THR A 7 98.43 -5.66 -75.57
CA THR A 7 97.62 -4.63 -74.88
C THR A 7 96.12 -4.93 -74.97
N LYS A 8 95.63 -5.45 -76.10
CA LYS A 8 94.20 -5.79 -76.29
C LYS A 8 93.72 -6.94 -75.39
N TYR A 9 94.58 -7.94 -75.16
CA TYR A 9 94.29 -9.05 -74.23
C TYR A 9 94.33 -8.63 -72.75
N ASN A 10 95.16 -7.65 -72.37
CA ASN A 10 95.22 -7.13 -71.00
C ASN A 10 94.04 -6.20 -70.66
N GLU A 11 93.52 -5.42 -71.62
CA GLU A 11 92.34 -4.57 -71.40
C GLU A 11 91.06 -5.40 -71.28
N GLU A 12 90.83 -6.42 -72.13
CA GLU A 12 89.67 -7.31 -72.01
C GLU A 12 89.69 -8.16 -70.72
N THR A 13 90.87 -8.62 -70.28
CA THR A 13 90.99 -9.40 -69.03
C THR A 13 90.82 -8.53 -67.79
N THR A 14 91.27 -7.28 -67.83
CA THR A 14 91.07 -6.29 -66.73
C THR A 14 89.62 -5.86 -66.63
N THR A 15 88.94 -5.64 -67.77
CA THR A 15 87.51 -5.31 -67.81
C THR A 15 86.64 -6.46 -67.29
N MET A 16 86.94 -7.71 -67.67
CA MET A 16 86.26 -8.90 -67.13
C MET A 16 86.47 -9.08 -65.62
N ASP A 17 87.62 -8.67 -65.07
CA ASP A 17 87.93 -8.80 -63.65
C ASP A 17 87.25 -7.69 -62.82
N ASP A 18 87.12 -6.50 -63.37
CA ASP A 18 86.38 -5.39 -62.77
C ASP A 18 84.86 -5.62 -62.79
N ASP A 19 84.32 -6.25 -63.84
CA ASP A 19 82.92 -6.70 -63.88
C ASP A 19 82.65 -7.78 -62.82
N LYS A 20 83.56 -8.76 -62.66
CA LYS A 20 83.44 -9.79 -61.60
C LYS A 20 83.51 -9.20 -60.20
N LYS A 21 84.37 -8.20 -59.96
CA LYS A 21 84.41 -7.47 -58.67
C LYS A 21 83.13 -6.69 -58.42
N THR A 22 82.58 -6.07 -59.46
CA THR A 22 81.34 -5.29 -59.37
C THR A 22 80.15 -6.20 -59.04
N VAL A 23 80.03 -7.35 -59.71
CA VAL A 23 79.00 -8.37 -59.42
C VAL A 23 79.11 -8.90 -57.99
N ARG A 24 80.32 -9.27 -57.54
CA ARG A 24 80.55 -9.71 -56.14
C ARG A 24 80.18 -8.65 -55.12
N ARG A 25 80.47 -7.37 -55.40
CA ARG A 25 80.10 -6.25 -54.53
C ARG A 25 78.58 -6.04 -54.48
N GLN A 26 77.90 -6.27 -55.60
CA GLN A 26 76.44 -6.18 -55.71
C GLN A 26 75.73 -7.34 -55.00
N GLU A 27 76.26 -8.57 -55.11
CA GLU A 27 75.78 -9.73 -54.34
C GLU A 27 75.95 -9.53 -52.84
N ARG A 28 77.10 -9.02 -52.39
CA ARG A 28 77.33 -8.74 -50.97
C ARG A 28 76.32 -7.75 -50.40
N ARG A 29 76.03 -6.66 -51.12
CA ARG A 29 75.00 -5.69 -50.73
C ARG A 29 73.60 -6.31 -50.68
N ARG A 30 73.24 -7.12 -51.69
CA ARG A 30 71.96 -7.84 -51.69
C ARG A 30 71.84 -8.81 -50.52
N GLN A 31 72.94 -9.41 -50.11
CA GLN A 31 72.99 -10.31 -48.96
C GLN A 31 72.89 -9.55 -47.64
N GLU A 32 73.60 -8.43 -47.51
CA GLU A 32 73.48 -7.50 -46.37
C GLU A 32 72.05 -6.95 -46.23
N ASP A 33 71.42 -6.53 -47.33
CA ASP A 33 70.02 -6.04 -47.34
C ASP A 33 69.03 -7.15 -46.94
N ARG A 34 69.27 -8.40 -47.35
CA ARG A 34 68.46 -9.56 -46.94
C ARG A 34 68.61 -9.87 -45.46
N GLU A 35 69.84 -9.92 -44.96
CA GLU A 35 70.11 -10.15 -43.53
C GLU A 35 69.54 -9.01 -42.67
N GLU A 36 69.59 -7.76 -43.15
CA GLU A 36 68.98 -6.63 -42.46
C GLU A 36 67.45 -6.72 -42.48
N ALA A 37 66.84 -7.13 -43.60
CA ALA A 37 65.40 -7.37 -43.69
C ALA A 37 64.94 -8.49 -42.74
N GLU A 38 65.67 -9.60 -42.67
CA GLU A 38 65.39 -10.70 -41.74
C GLU A 38 65.50 -10.25 -40.27
N ARG A 39 66.55 -9.49 -39.91
CA ARG A 39 66.68 -8.91 -38.55
C ARG A 39 65.55 -7.95 -38.22
N ARG A 40 65.08 -7.14 -39.18
CA ARG A 40 63.94 -6.24 -39.00
C ARG A 40 62.64 -7.04 -38.81
N GLU A 41 62.44 -8.11 -39.57
CA GLU A 41 61.27 -8.97 -39.43
C GLU A 41 61.26 -9.72 -38.10
N GLU A 42 62.38 -10.30 -37.69
CA GLU A 42 62.61 -10.92 -36.39
C GLU A 42 62.26 -9.94 -35.25
N LYS A 43 62.75 -8.71 -35.32
CA LYS A 43 62.46 -7.67 -34.32
C LYS A 43 60.97 -7.32 -34.25
N ARG A 44 60.29 -7.25 -35.41
CA ARG A 44 58.83 -7.03 -35.46
C ARG A 44 58.06 -8.20 -34.85
N ARG A 45 58.46 -9.44 -35.14
CA ARG A 45 57.86 -10.63 -34.53
C ARG A 45 58.01 -10.63 -33.00
N GLN A 46 59.20 -10.32 -32.51
CA GLN A 46 59.45 -10.21 -31.06
C GLN A 46 58.64 -9.08 -30.41
N GLU A 47 58.49 -7.94 -31.09
CA GLU A 47 57.67 -6.82 -30.60
C GLU A 47 56.18 -7.19 -30.58
N ASP A 48 55.67 -7.85 -31.62
CA ASP A 48 54.29 -8.33 -31.69
C ASP A 48 54.00 -9.40 -30.63
N GLU A 49 54.95 -10.30 -30.36
CA GLU A 49 54.83 -11.28 -29.26
C GLU A 49 54.78 -10.59 -27.89
N ARG A 50 55.62 -9.58 -27.65
CA ARG A 50 55.57 -8.78 -26.41
C ARG A 50 54.23 -8.08 -26.24
N ARG A 51 53.73 -7.40 -27.28
CA ARG A 51 52.41 -6.72 -27.25
C ARG A 51 51.29 -7.70 -26.93
N ARG A 52 51.29 -8.88 -27.58
CA ARG A 52 50.30 -9.94 -27.29
C ARG A 52 50.37 -10.45 -25.87
N GLN A 53 51.56 -10.50 -25.27
CA GLN A 53 51.72 -10.90 -23.88
C GLN A 53 51.23 -9.83 -22.91
N GLU A 54 51.57 -8.56 -23.17
CA GLU A 54 51.05 -7.42 -22.41
C GLU A 54 49.51 -7.36 -22.46
N ASP A 55 48.90 -7.53 -23.63
CA ASP A 55 47.45 -7.56 -23.81
C ASP A 55 46.80 -8.72 -23.01
N ARG A 56 47.46 -9.88 -22.95
CA ARG A 56 46.97 -11.04 -22.16
C ARG A 56 47.04 -10.76 -20.67
N GLU A 57 48.16 -10.22 -20.18
CA GLU A 57 48.33 -9.87 -18.77
C GLU A 57 47.36 -8.76 -18.35
N GLU A 58 47.13 -7.75 -19.20
CA GLU A 58 46.15 -6.70 -18.96
C GLU A 58 44.72 -7.26 -18.94
N ALA A 59 44.37 -8.14 -19.88
CA ALA A 59 43.07 -8.79 -19.89
C ALA A 59 42.84 -9.65 -18.63
N GLU A 60 43.88 -10.31 -18.12
CA GLU A 60 43.80 -11.09 -16.89
C GLU A 60 43.61 -10.20 -15.66
N ARG A 61 44.35 -9.08 -15.56
CA ARG A 61 44.16 -8.08 -14.49
C ARG A 61 42.74 -7.51 -14.49
N ARG A 62 42.23 -7.14 -15.66
CA ARG A 62 40.84 -6.65 -15.81
C ARG A 62 39.82 -7.69 -15.35
N ARG A 63 40.02 -8.97 -15.70
CA ARG A 63 39.15 -10.06 -15.24
C ARG A 63 39.17 -10.22 -13.72
N GLN A 64 40.36 -10.19 -13.11
CA GLN A 64 40.50 -10.28 -11.65
C GLN A 64 39.87 -9.07 -10.93
N GLU A 65 40.02 -7.88 -11.49
CA GLU A 65 39.39 -6.67 -10.95
C GLU A 65 37.86 -6.74 -11.04
N ASP A 66 37.32 -7.15 -12.20
CA ASP A 66 35.88 -7.34 -12.38
C ASP A 66 35.32 -8.41 -11.42
N GLU A 67 36.06 -9.48 -11.18
CA GLU A 67 35.67 -10.53 -10.24
C GLU A 67 35.68 -10.03 -8.80
N ARG A 68 36.67 -9.22 -8.41
CA ARG A 68 36.70 -8.55 -7.09
C ARG A 68 35.53 -7.59 -6.92
N ARG A 69 35.26 -6.74 -7.92
CA ARG A 69 34.11 -5.81 -7.88
C ARG A 69 32.79 -6.55 -7.72
N ARG A 70 32.58 -7.63 -8.47
CA ARG A 70 31.38 -8.49 -8.34
C ARG A 70 31.29 -9.17 -6.98
N GLN A 71 32.41 -9.48 -6.34
CA GLN A 71 32.40 -10.03 -4.99
C GLN A 71 32.06 -8.95 -3.96
N GLU A 72 32.65 -7.77 -4.05
CA GLU A 72 32.36 -6.63 -3.17
C GLU A 72 30.87 -6.22 -3.27
N ASP A 73 30.29 -6.18 -4.48
CA ASP A 73 28.87 -5.93 -4.69
C ASP A 73 27.98 -7.01 -4.04
N ARG A 74 28.39 -8.28 -4.11
CA ARG A 74 27.68 -9.40 -3.45
C ARG A 74 27.74 -9.30 -1.94
N ASP A 75 28.92 -9.06 -1.38
CA ASP A 75 29.12 -8.92 0.06
C ASP A 75 28.39 -7.69 0.63
N GLU A 76 28.29 -6.60 -0.13
CA GLU A 76 27.49 -5.44 0.24
C GLU A 76 25.98 -5.73 0.16
N ALA A 77 25.51 -6.45 -0.86
CA ALA A 77 24.11 -6.87 -0.96
C ALA A 77 23.72 -7.79 0.21
N GLU A 78 24.58 -8.73 0.60
CA GLU A 78 24.37 -9.60 1.75
C GLU A 78 24.30 -8.83 3.06
N ARG A 79 25.21 -7.87 3.29
CA ARG A 79 25.16 -6.99 4.46
C ARG A 79 23.85 -6.21 4.55
N ARG A 80 23.42 -5.58 3.44
CA ARG A 80 22.14 -4.86 3.39
C ARG A 80 20.95 -5.80 3.65
N HIS A 81 21.00 -7.02 3.11
CA HIS A 81 19.96 -8.02 3.35
C HIS A 81 19.90 -8.43 4.82
N GLN A 82 21.06 -8.63 5.46
CA GLN A 82 21.13 -8.96 6.88
C GLN A 82 20.56 -7.83 7.76
N GLU A 83 20.93 -6.57 7.50
CA GLU A 83 20.37 -5.42 8.22
C GLU A 83 18.84 -5.33 8.08
N ILE A 84 18.31 -5.61 6.89
CA ILE A 84 16.86 -5.65 6.65
C ILE A 84 16.21 -6.77 7.47
N CYS A 85 16.79 -7.97 7.48
CA CYS A 85 16.28 -9.11 8.23
C CYS A 85 16.26 -8.82 9.74
N GLU A 86 17.33 -8.26 10.29
CA GLU A 86 17.42 -7.87 11.70
C GLU A 86 16.39 -6.80 12.05
N SER A 87 16.25 -5.76 11.22
CA SER A 87 15.24 -4.72 11.39
C SER A 87 13.82 -5.30 11.35
N GLN A 88 13.54 -6.20 10.42
CA GLN A 88 12.25 -6.87 10.30
C GLN A 88 11.92 -7.71 11.54
N GLN A 89 12.92 -8.40 12.10
CA GLN A 89 12.75 -9.18 13.33
C GLN A 89 12.36 -8.29 14.52
N VAL A 90 13.01 -7.12 14.67
CA VAL A 90 12.68 -6.14 15.72
C VAL A 90 11.26 -5.62 15.53
N ILE A 91 10.86 -5.28 14.30
CA ILE A 91 9.51 -4.82 13.98
C ILE A 91 8.47 -5.89 14.34
N ASN A 92 8.68 -7.13 13.90
CA ASN A 92 7.76 -8.24 14.16
C ASN A 92 7.61 -8.50 15.67
N THR A 93 8.70 -8.45 16.42
CA THR A 93 8.67 -8.60 17.89
C THR A 93 7.84 -7.50 18.54
N ARG A 94 8.02 -6.25 18.11
CA ARG A 94 7.24 -5.11 18.61
C ARG A 94 5.76 -5.22 18.24
N LEU A 95 5.45 -5.64 17.01
CA LEU A 95 4.06 -5.84 16.56
C LEU A 95 3.36 -6.91 17.39
N ASN A 96 4.03 -8.03 17.67
CA ASN A 96 3.47 -9.09 18.51
C ASN A 96 3.22 -8.60 19.94
N ALA A 97 4.15 -7.84 20.51
CA ALA A 97 3.97 -7.22 21.83
C ALA A 97 2.80 -6.23 21.86
N PHE A 98 2.61 -5.44 20.80
CA PHE A 98 1.45 -4.55 20.67
C PHE A 98 0.14 -5.33 20.53
N SER A 99 0.12 -6.41 19.73
CA SER A 99 -1.05 -7.27 19.58
C SER A 99 -1.51 -7.81 20.94
N GLY A 100 -0.59 -8.39 21.72
CA GLY A 100 -0.94 -8.91 23.05
C GLY A 100 -1.47 -7.84 24.02
N ARG A 101 -1.01 -6.59 23.90
CA ARG A 101 -1.56 -5.47 24.69
C ARG A 101 -2.97 -5.10 24.25
N ILE A 102 -3.27 -5.13 22.95
CA ILE A 102 -4.60 -4.88 22.40
C ILE A 102 -5.56 -5.96 22.90
N ASP A 103 -5.18 -7.24 22.77
CA ASP A 103 -5.97 -8.37 23.24
C ASP A 103 -6.29 -8.23 24.75
N GLY A 104 -5.30 -7.79 25.54
CA GLY A 104 -5.50 -7.51 26.96
C GLY A 104 -6.50 -6.39 27.24
N VAL A 105 -6.49 -5.31 26.45
CA VAL A 105 -7.47 -4.21 26.57
C VAL A 105 -8.86 -4.67 26.16
N GLU A 106 -8.98 -5.44 25.07
CA GLU A 106 -10.26 -5.99 24.61
C GLU A 106 -10.89 -6.87 25.68
N GLN A 107 -10.11 -7.78 26.28
CA GLN A 107 -10.58 -8.61 27.39
C GLN A 107 -11.04 -7.79 28.60
N GLN A 108 -10.33 -6.71 28.94
CA GLN A 108 -10.74 -5.82 30.03
C GLN A 108 -12.06 -5.10 29.72
N ILE A 109 -12.24 -4.62 28.49
CA ILE A 109 -13.48 -3.97 28.05
C ILE A 109 -14.64 -4.96 28.16
N ASP A 110 -14.49 -6.18 27.65
CA ASP A 110 -15.50 -7.22 27.70
C ASP A 110 -15.90 -7.58 29.14
N GLN A 111 -14.91 -7.73 30.02
CA GLN A 111 -15.17 -8.00 31.44
C GLN A 111 -15.95 -6.85 32.09
N ARG A 112 -15.59 -5.60 31.81
CA ARG A 112 -16.30 -4.43 32.35
C ARG A 112 -17.72 -4.32 31.82
N ILE A 113 -17.94 -4.58 30.53
CA ILE A 113 -19.28 -4.60 29.93
C ILE A 113 -20.12 -5.69 30.58
N LYS A 114 -19.60 -6.93 30.67
CA LYS A 114 -20.31 -8.06 31.31
C LYS A 114 -20.68 -7.74 32.76
N LYS A 115 -19.74 -7.21 33.54
CA LYS A 115 -19.99 -6.83 34.95
C LYS A 115 -21.08 -5.77 35.07
N LYS A 116 -20.97 -4.67 34.31
CA LYS A 116 -21.93 -3.56 34.38
C LYS A 116 -23.33 -3.97 33.89
N SER A 117 -23.41 -4.80 32.86
CA SER A 117 -24.68 -5.37 32.39
C SER A 117 -25.33 -6.28 33.44
N ARG A 118 -24.55 -7.10 34.16
CA ARG A 118 -25.04 -7.94 35.25
C ARG A 118 -25.57 -7.11 36.43
N GLU A 119 -24.83 -6.10 36.88
CA GLU A 119 -25.25 -5.20 37.96
C GLU A 119 -26.59 -4.52 37.61
N LYS A 120 -26.71 -3.96 36.40
CA LYS A 120 -27.94 -3.32 35.94
C LYS A 120 -29.12 -4.31 35.83
N LEU A 121 -28.86 -5.55 35.43
CA LEU A 121 -29.88 -6.60 35.38
C LEU A 121 -30.36 -6.98 36.80
N GLU A 122 -29.44 -7.09 37.76
CA GLU A 122 -29.80 -7.38 39.15
C GLU A 122 -30.60 -6.23 39.79
N ASP A 123 -30.23 -4.98 39.51
CA ASP A 123 -30.97 -3.81 40.01
C ASP A 123 -32.38 -3.70 39.41
N THR A 124 -32.53 -3.89 38.10
CA THR A 124 -33.85 -3.93 37.46
C THR A 124 -34.69 -5.09 37.97
N ARG A 125 -34.09 -6.26 38.21
CA ARG A 125 -34.77 -7.41 38.83
C ARG A 125 -35.29 -7.05 40.24
N ARG A 126 -34.47 -6.41 41.07
CA ARG A 126 -34.88 -5.97 42.42
C ARG A 126 -36.02 -4.96 42.36
N GLN A 127 -35.96 -3.99 41.45
CA GLN A 127 -37.01 -2.98 41.28
C GLN A 127 -38.34 -3.64 40.88
N VAL A 128 -38.32 -4.54 39.89
CA VAL A 128 -39.50 -5.29 39.45
C VAL A 128 -40.05 -6.15 40.59
N GLN A 129 -39.19 -6.84 41.35
CA GLN A 129 -39.62 -7.63 42.51
C GLN A 129 -40.33 -6.77 43.56
N LYS A 130 -39.82 -5.57 43.84
CA LYS A 130 -40.44 -4.63 44.78
C LYS A 130 -41.82 -4.16 44.29
N GLU A 131 -41.95 -3.79 43.02
CA GLU A 131 -43.24 -3.40 42.44
C GLU A 131 -44.27 -4.54 42.47
N ILE A 132 -43.84 -5.77 42.19
CA ILE A 132 -44.72 -6.95 42.28
C ILE A 132 -45.24 -7.11 43.71
N LEU A 133 -44.36 -7.03 44.73
CA LEU A 133 -44.76 -7.15 46.13
C LEU A 133 -45.75 -6.05 46.55
N GLU A 134 -45.49 -4.79 46.16
CA GLU A 134 -46.41 -3.69 46.45
C GLU A 134 -47.78 -3.88 45.78
N LYS A 135 -47.81 -4.40 44.54
CA LYS A 135 -49.07 -4.70 43.85
C LYS A 135 -49.83 -5.85 44.51
N ILE A 136 -49.14 -6.92 44.93
CA ILE A 136 -49.75 -8.02 45.68
C ILE A 136 -50.42 -7.49 46.95
N ASN A 137 -49.69 -6.73 47.77
CA ASN A 137 -50.23 -6.16 49.01
C ASN A 137 -51.44 -5.24 48.75
N ARG A 138 -51.41 -4.42 47.69
CA ARG A 138 -52.57 -3.59 47.31
C ARG A 138 -53.78 -4.44 46.93
N LEU A 139 -53.58 -5.51 46.16
CA LEU A 139 -54.66 -6.43 45.76
C LEU A 139 -55.24 -7.15 46.97
N GLU A 140 -54.42 -7.61 47.91
CA GLU A 140 -54.88 -8.22 49.16
C GLU A 140 -55.74 -7.26 50.00
N HIS A 141 -55.33 -5.99 50.10
CA HIS A 141 -56.11 -4.96 50.78
C HIS A 141 -57.43 -4.63 50.07
N GLN A 142 -57.47 -4.68 48.74
CA GLN A 142 -58.69 -4.48 47.96
C GLN A 142 -59.65 -5.67 48.16
N LEU A 143 -59.13 -6.89 48.15
CA LEU A 143 -59.89 -8.12 48.37
C LEU A 143 -60.57 -8.13 49.75
N HIS A 144 -59.85 -7.73 50.80
CA HIS A 144 -60.41 -7.59 52.16
C HIS A 144 -61.50 -6.51 52.24
N ARG A 145 -61.40 -5.45 51.43
CA ARG A 145 -62.39 -4.35 51.40
C ARG A 145 -63.70 -4.78 50.72
N THR A 146 -63.61 -5.59 49.66
CA THR A 146 -64.78 -6.14 48.96
C THR A 146 -65.43 -7.31 49.70
N SER A 147 -64.68 -8.03 50.56
CA SER A 147 -65.24 -9.12 51.38
C SER A 147 -66.11 -8.64 52.56
N ILE A 148 -66.08 -7.35 52.91
CA ILE A 148 -66.94 -6.76 53.97
C ILE A 148 -68.30 -6.29 53.39
N ALA A 149 -68.44 -6.28 52.07
CA ALA A 149 -69.69 -5.95 51.40
C ALA A 149 -70.32 -7.23 50.81
N ASP A 150 -70.84 -8.10 51.68
CA ASP A 150 -71.97 -8.93 51.28
C ASP A 150 -73.01 -9.03 52.40
N SER A 151 -74.10 -8.30 52.18
CA SER A 151 -75.47 -8.60 52.65
C SER A 151 -76.43 -7.62 51.97
N GLY A 152 -77.15 -8.07 50.94
CA GLY A 152 -78.47 -7.50 50.60
C GLY A 152 -78.74 -7.11 49.14
N ASP A 153 -79.00 -8.12 48.32
CA ASP A 153 -80.21 -8.31 47.49
C ASP A 153 -80.57 -7.49 46.22
N TYR A 154 -81.07 -8.28 45.25
CA TYR A 154 -81.85 -8.06 44.02
C TYR A 154 -81.38 -7.17 42.84
N SER A 155 -81.34 -7.86 41.68
CA SER A 155 -81.81 -7.46 40.33
C SER A 155 -81.60 -6.03 39.86
N THR A 156 -80.85 -5.88 38.76
CA THR A 156 -81.37 -5.45 37.44
C THR A 156 -80.22 -5.42 36.42
N SER A 157 -80.35 -6.19 35.35
CA SER A 157 -79.58 -6.01 34.11
C SER A 157 -80.05 -4.72 33.43
N PRO A 158 -79.17 -3.92 32.82
CA PRO A 158 -79.08 -4.05 31.36
C PRO A 158 -77.70 -3.72 30.74
N GLY A 159 -77.44 -4.35 29.60
CA GLY A 159 -76.78 -3.68 28.48
C GLY A 159 -75.25 -3.75 28.42
N ILE A 160 -74.75 -4.72 27.66
CA ILE A 160 -73.38 -4.80 27.16
C ILE A 160 -73.08 -3.57 26.25
N PRO A 161 -71.86 -3.02 26.27
CA PRO A 161 -71.09 -3.10 25.02
C PRO A 161 -69.67 -3.64 25.23
N LEU A 162 -69.37 -4.61 24.36
CA LEU A 162 -68.09 -5.20 24.01
C LEU A 162 -67.02 -4.13 23.82
N GLN A 163 -65.97 -4.13 24.64
CA GLN A 163 -64.80 -3.27 24.42
C GLN A 163 -63.61 -4.12 23.95
N ASN A 164 -63.58 -4.24 22.63
CA ASN A 164 -62.51 -4.62 21.73
C ASN A 164 -61.14 -4.93 22.38
N SER A 165 -60.78 -6.20 22.28
CA SER A 165 -59.40 -6.64 22.03
C SER A 165 -58.85 -5.86 20.84
N THR A 166 -58.17 -4.75 21.15
CA THR A 166 -57.38 -4.01 20.18
C THR A 166 -55.95 -4.35 20.53
N TYR A 167 -55.39 -5.28 19.75
CA TYR A 167 -53.95 -5.37 19.57
C TYR A 167 -53.41 -3.94 19.44
N MET A 168 -52.52 -3.56 20.35
CA MET A 168 -51.69 -2.37 20.18
C MET A 168 -50.80 -2.60 18.96
N HIS A 169 -51.37 -2.47 17.76
CA HIS A 169 -50.61 -2.00 16.63
C HIS A 169 -50.13 -0.63 17.07
N ALA A 170 -48.84 -0.56 17.40
CA ALA A 170 -48.13 0.68 17.58
C ALA A 170 -48.50 1.57 16.40
N GLU A 171 -49.37 2.54 16.64
CA GLU A 171 -49.64 3.61 15.69
C GLU A 171 -48.28 4.24 15.44
N ARG A 172 -47.68 3.90 14.29
CA ARG A 172 -46.58 4.63 13.70
C ARG A 172 -47.13 6.02 13.45
N SER A 173 -47.03 6.85 14.50
CA SER A 173 -47.02 8.29 14.41
C SER A 173 -46.25 8.62 13.15
N VAL A 174 -46.84 9.44 12.26
CA VAL A 174 -46.26 9.86 10.98
C VAL A 174 -45.04 10.73 11.27
N HIS A 175 -43.97 10.11 11.78
CA HIS A 175 -42.68 10.72 11.99
C HIS A 175 -42.10 10.89 10.59
N LYS A 176 -41.77 12.14 10.22
CA LYS A 176 -41.04 12.42 8.98
C LYS A 176 -39.81 11.52 8.93
N ILE A 177 -39.83 10.54 8.02
CA ILE A 177 -38.69 9.65 7.79
C ILE A 177 -37.52 10.53 7.35
N LEU A 178 -36.46 10.56 8.15
CA LEU A 178 -35.25 11.28 7.82
C LEU A 178 -34.57 10.58 6.64
N LYS A 179 -34.64 11.19 5.47
CA LYS A 179 -33.99 10.63 4.27
C LYS A 179 -32.48 10.78 4.42
N PRO A 180 -31.72 9.70 4.20
CA PRO A 180 -30.27 9.79 4.24
C PRO A 180 -29.79 10.56 2.99
N PRO A 181 -28.65 11.25 3.07
CA PRO A 181 -28.03 11.85 1.89
C PRO A 181 -27.69 10.77 0.85
N THR A 182 -27.54 11.17 -0.41
CA THR A 182 -27.01 10.29 -1.46
C THR A 182 -25.49 10.20 -1.38
N TYR A 183 -24.92 9.08 -1.81
CA TYR A 183 -23.47 8.87 -1.86
C TYR A 183 -23.00 8.54 -3.27
N ASP A 184 -22.07 9.34 -3.79
CA ASP A 184 -21.52 9.21 -5.13
C ASP A 184 -20.09 8.64 -5.17
N GLY A 185 -19.46 8.47 -4.01
CA GLY A 185 -18.07 8.02 -3.87
C GLY A 185 -17.04 9.14 -3.78
N GLN A 186 -17.43 10.41 -3.94
CA GLN A 186 -16.47 11.54 -3.88
C GLN A 186 -16.26 12.07 -2.46
N SER A 187 -17.33 12.06 -1.66
CA SER A 187 -17.28 12.49 -0.26
C SER A 187 -16.67 11.42 0.66
N SER A 188 -16.19 11.82 1.84
CA SER A 188 -15.61 10.86 2.81
C SER A 188 -16.62 9.79 3.22
N TRP A 189 -16.31 8.52 2.90
CA TRP A 189 -17.13 7.37 3.27
C TRP A 189 -17.48 7.33 4.76
N SER A 190 -16.50 7.60 5.64
CA SER A 190 -16.74 7.59 7.10
C SER A 190 -17.68 8.68 7.61
N MET A 191 -17.75 9.82 6.91
CA MET A 191 -18.65 10.91 7.27
C MET A 191 -20.05 10.58 6.80
N TYR A 192 -20.15 10.10 5.55
CA TYR A 192 -21.40 9.61 4.97
C TYR A 192 -22.02 8.50 5.82
N ARG A 193 -21.24 7.45 6.13
CA ARG A 193 -21.69 6.32 6.95
C ARG A 193 -22.23 6.77 8.30
N ARG A 194 -21.57 7.72 8.97
CA ARG A 194 -22.05 8.28 10.24
C ARG A 194 -23.39 9.01 10.09
N GLN A 195 -23.57 9.79 9.02
CA GLN A 195 -24.85 10.45 8.74
C GLN A 195 -25.96 9.44 8.44
N PHE A 196 -25.65 8.42 7.65
CA PHE A 196 -26.56 7.33 7.31
C PHE A 196 -27.00 6.56 8.56
N GLU A 197 -26.07 6.13 9.40
CA GLU A 197 -26.36 5.41 10.65
C GLU A 197 -27.14 6.28 11.65
N ALA A 198 -26.90 7.59 11.68
CA ALA A 198 -27.69 8.53 12.49
C ALA A 198 -29.15 8.61 12.00
N ALA A 199 -29.37 8.69 10.68
CA ALA A 199 -30.71 8.67 10.09
C ALA A 199 -31.41 7.33 10.34
N ALA A 200 -30.70 6.21 10.17
CA ALA A 200 -31.22 4.87 10.44
C ALA A 200 -31.66 4.69 11.90
N LYS A 201 -30.82 5.15 12.84
CA LYS A 201 -31.13 5.12 14.27
C LYS A 201 -32.34 5.98 14.62
N ALA A 202 -32.44 7.17 14.04
CA ALA A 202 -33.57 8.07 14.27
C ALA A 202 -34.88 7.53 13.66
N ASN A 203 -34.80 6.79 12.55
CA ASN A 203 -35.95 6.16 11.90
C ASN A 203 -36.29 4.76 12.45
N GLY A 204 -35.44 4.19 13.32
CA GLY A 204 -35.63 2.85 13.86
C GLY A 204 -35.55 1.74 12.80
N TRP A 205 -34.70 1.92 11.78
CA TRP A 205 -34.59 0.96 10.68
C TRP A 205 -34.02 -0.38 11.12
N THR A 206 -34.58 -1.44 10.58
CA THR A 206 -34.03 -2.81 10.60
C THR A 206 -32.83 -2.93 9.65
N SER A 207 -32.03 -3.98 9.81
CA SER A 207 -30.87 -4.24 8.92
C SER A 207 -31.27 -4.32 7.43
N GLN A 208 -32.44 -4.90 7.13
CA GLN A 208 -32.98 -4.98 5.76
C GLN A 208 -33.41 -3.61 5.21
N GLU A 209 -34.05 -2.78 6.03
CA GLU A 209 -34.41 -1.40 5.65
C GLU A 209 -33.16 -0.53 5.46
N MET A 210 -32.12 -0.73 6.27
CA MET A 210 -30.83 -0.08 6.11
C MET A 210 -30.15 -0.50 4.81
N ALA A 211 -30.10 -1.80 4.49
CA ALA A 211 -29.54 -2.30 3.23
C ALA A 211 -30.26 -1.69 2.02
N THR A 212 -31.60 -1.77 2.02
CA THR A 212 -32.44 -1.25 0.94
C THR A 212 -32.26 0.26 0.78
N SER A 213 -32.30 1.02 1.88
CA SER A 213 -32.10 2.46 1.83
C SER A 213 -30.69 2.85 1.41
N LEU A 214 -29.67 2.06 1.79
CA LEU A 214 -28.29 2.30 1.39
C LEU A 214 -28.13 2.10 -0.12
N VAL A 215 -28.62 0.99 -0.67
CA VAL A 215 -28.65 0.73 -2.12
C VAL A 215 -29.31 1.88 -2.88
N ILE A 216 -30.49 2.34 -2.43
CA ILE A 216 -31.23 3.44 -3.06
C ILE A 216 -30.49 4.79 -2.94
N SER A 217 -29.61 4.96 -1.95
CA SER A 217 -28.85 6.19 -1.74
C SER A 217 -27.56 6.26 -2.57
N LEU A 218 -27.06 5.14 -3.11
CA LEU A 218 -25.85 5.10 -3.92
C LEU A 218 -26.07 5.69 -5.31
N ARG A 219 -25.12 6.49 -5.79
CA ARG A 219 -25.13 7.15 -7.10
C ARG A 219 -23.75 7.04 -7.75
N GLY A 220 -23.67 7.31 -9.05
CA GLY A 220 -22.39 7.39 -9.78
C GLY A 220 -21.50 6.16 -9.58
N GLN A 221 -20.19 6.37 -9.37
CA GLN A 221 -19.22 5.28 -9.19
C GLN A 221 -19.49 4.42 -7.96
N ALA A 222 -20.07 5.00 -6.91
CA ALA A 222 -20.43 4.25 -5.71
C ALA A 222 -21.55 3.23 -5.97
N LEU A 223 -22.41 3.45 -6.97
CA LEU A 223 -23.45 2.48 -7.35
C LEU A 223 -22.86 1.23 -8.04
N GLU A 224 -21.74 1.36 -8.75
CA GLU A 224 -21.09 0.24 -9.47
C GLU A 224 -20.66 -0.89 -8.53
N ILE A 225 -20.47 -0.62 -7.23
CA ILE A 225 -20.11 -1.67 -6.26
C ILE A 225 -21.16 -2.78 -6.21
N LEU A 226 -22.41 -2.49 -6.55
CA LEU A 226 -23.49 -3.48 -6.52
C LEU A 226 -23.25 -4.58 -7.57
N GLN A 227 -22.47 -4.30 -8.64
CA GLN A 227 -22.06 -5.33 -9.60
C GLN A 227 -21.13 -6.37 -8.98
N SER A 228 -20.41 -6.01 -7.90
CA SER A 228 -19.51 -6.93 -7.19
C SER A 228 -20.20 -7.74 -6.09
N ILE A 229 -21.49 -7.49 -5.83
CA ILE A 229 -22.28 -8.14 -4.79
C ILE A 229 -23.43 -8.93 -5.46
N PRO A 230 -23.54 -10.26 -5.25
CA PRO A 230 -24.67 -11.04 -5.76
C PRO A 230 -26.02 -10.44 -5.31
N GLU A 231 -27.01 -10.41 -6.21
CA GLU A 231 -28.32 -9.78 -5.95
C GLU A 231 -29.01 -10.32 -4.70
N GLU A 232 -28.88 -11.63 -4.46
CA GLU A 232 -29.39 -12.34 -3.27
C GLU A 232 -28.80 -11.83 -1.94
N GLN A 233 -27.65 -11.14 -1.98
CA GLN A 233 -26.92 -10.61 -0.84
C GLN A 233 -26.99 -9.08 -0.73
N GLN A 234 -27.68 -8.40 -1.66
CA GLN A 234 -27.86 -6.93 -1.62
C GLN A 234 -28.92 -6.48 -0.59
N ASN A 235 -29.56 -7.41 0.11
CA ASN A 235 -30.40 -7.17 1.28
C ASN A 235 -29.62 -7.26 2.61
N ASP A 236 -28.34 -7.65 2.57
CA ASP A 236 -27.46 -7.73 3.72
C ASP A 236 -26.64 -6.43 3.87
N TYR A 237 -26.95 -5.67 4.92
CA TYR A 237 -26.30 -4.40 5.21
C TYR A 237 -24.79 -4.55 5.41
N ASP A 238 -24.35 -5.60 6.10
CA ASP A 238 -22.94 -5.78 6.45
C ASP A 238 -22.10 -6.08 5.20
N ARG A 239 -22.68 -6.77 4.21
CA ARG A 239 -22.05 -7.04 2.92
C ARG A 239 -21.85 -5.77 2.11
N ILE A 240 -22.86 -4.91 2.02
CA ILE A 240 -22.78 -3.65 1.29
C ILE A 240 -21.78 -2.70 1.96
N ILE A 241 -21.80 -2.59 3.29
CA ILE A 241 -20.82 -1.80 4.05
C ILE A 241 -19.40 -2.35 3.85
N GLY A 242 -19.22 -3.67 3.88
CA GLY A 242 -17.92 -4.29 3.63
C GLY A 242 -17.34 -3.93 2.27
N ALA A 243 -18.14 -4.00 1.21
CA ALA A 243 -17.72 -3.62 -0.14
C ALA A 243 -17.38 -2.12 -0.24
N LEU A 244 -18.19 -1.25 0.39
CA LEU A 244 -17.93 0.20 0.46
C LEU A 244 -16.66 0.50 1.26
N GLU A 245 -16.39 -0.21 2.35
CA GLU A 245 -15.20 -0.04 3.16
C GLU A 245 -13.93 -0.52 2.43
N VAL A 246 -14.01 -1.55 1.59
CA VAL A 246 -12.87 -1.97 0.76
C VAL A 246 -12.53 -0.91 -0.29
N ARG A 247 -13.53 -0.36 -0.98
CA ARG A 247 -13.31 0.58 -2.10
C ARG A 247 -13.08 2.03 -1.65
N TYR A 248 -13.83 2.48 -0.64
CA TYR A 248 -13.86 3.87 -0.17
C TYR A 248 -13.47 4.03 1.31
N GLY A 249 -13.09 2.95 1.99
CA GLY A 249 -12.63 3.01 3.37
C GLY A 249 -11.27 3.67 3.52
N HIS A 250 -11.04 4.24 4.70
CA HIS A 250 -9.84 5.02 5.02
C HIS A 250 -8.54 4.24 4.92
N LYS A 251 -8.57 2.92 5.15
CA LYS A 251 -7.37 2.08 5.12
C LYS A 251 -6.78 1.99 3.71
N TYR A 252 -7.64 1.87 2.69
CA TYR A 252 -7.23 1.82 1.29
C TYR A 252 -6.96 3.24 0.74
N LEU A 253 -7.85 4.19 1.06
CA LEU A 253 -7.69 5.59 0.66
C LEU A 253 -6.42 6.23 1.23
N ARG A 254 -5.95 5.84 2.42
CA ARG A 254 -4.67 6.31 2.97
C ARG A 254 -3.50 6.07 2.02
N GLN A 255 -3.39 4.87 1.46
CA GLN A 255 -2.29 4.53 0.54
C GLN A 255 -2.41 5.32 -0.77
N VAL A 256 -3.64 5.50 -1.25
CA VAL A 256 -3.93 6.34 -2.43
C VAL A 256 -3.52 7.79 -2.18
N TYR A 257 -3.89 8.39 -1.05
CA TYR A 257 -3.50 9.77 -0.72
C TYR A 257 -2.00 9.89 -0.50
N GLN A 258 -1.34 8.91 0.13
CA GLN A 258 0.12 8.90 0.24
C GLN A 258 0.80 8.84 -1.14
N SER A 259 0.25 8.07 -2.08
CA SER A 259 0.73 8.02 -3.46
C SER A 259 0.49 9.35 -4.18
N GLN A 260 -0.71 9.93 -4.06
CA GLN A 260 -1.06 11.23 -4.63
C GLN A 260 -0.13 12.33 -4.12
N ILE A 261 0.17 12.38 -2.82
CA ILE A 261 1.14 13.31 -2.23
C ILE A 261 2.53 13.17 -2.89
N LYS A 262 3.01 11.94 -3.10
CA LYS A 262 4.32 11.69 -3.71
C LYS A 262 4.39 12.08 -5.19
N SER A 263 3.29 11.94 -5.92
CA SER A 263 3.20 12.26 -7.34
C SER A 263 2.75 13.70 -7.61
N ARG A 264 2.44 14.47 -6.56
CA ARG A 264 1.89 15.82 -6.70
C ARG A 264 2.99 16.80 -7.07
N GLN A 265 2.79 17.54 -8.16
CA GLN A 265 3.61 18.66 -8.61
C GLN A 265 2.70 19.82 -8.97
N GLN A 266 3.16 21.06 -8.79
CA GLN A 266 2.37 22.24 -9.13
C GLN A 266 2.16 22.29 -10.66
N ARG A 267 0.92 22.54 -11.09
CA ARG A 267 0.62 22.68 -12.53
C ARG A 267 0.99 24.09 -13.01
N SER A 268 1.31 24.22 -14.30
CA SER A 268 1.67 25.51 -14.91
C SER A 268 0.57 26.58 -14.84
N ASN A 269 -0.68 26.17 -14.62
CA ASN A 269 -1.85 27.03 -14.50
C ASN A 269 -2.45 27.07 -13.08
N GLU A 270 -1.77 26.50 -12.09
CA GLU A 270 -2.24 26.42 -10.71
C GLU A 270 -1.51 27.44 -9.84
N SER A 271 -2.28 28.20 -9.04
CA SER A 271 -1.69 29.14 -8.09
C SER A 271 -1.02 28.40 -6.92
N LEU A 272 -0.02 29.02 -6.31
CA LEU A 272 0.68 28.44 -5.15
C LEU A 272 -0.29 28.18 -3.97
N GLN A 273 -1.30 29.03 -3.81
CA GLN A 273 -2.33 28.89 -2.76
C GLN A 273 -3.23 27.68 -3.00
N GLU A 274 -3.63 27.43 -4.26
CA GLU A 274 -4.42 26.24 -4.63
C GLU A 274 -3.60 24.97 -4.44
N TYR A 275 -2.31 25.02 -4.81
CA TYR A 275 -1.38 23.92 -4.59
C TYR A 275 -1.19 23.59 -3.10
N GLU A 276 -0.96 24.61 -2.27
CA GLU A 276 -0.82 24.48 -0.83
C GLU A 276 -2.08 23.90 -0.19
N ALA A 277 -3.25 24.44 -0.53
CA ALA A 277 -4.52 23.96 -0.01
C ALA A 277 -4.78 22.48 -0.37
N ASP A 278 -4.42 22.06 -1.59
CA ASP A 278 -4.57 20.68 -2.03
C ASP A 278 -3.55 19.73 -1.34
N ILE A 279 -2.30 20.16 -1.15
CA ILE A 279 -1.30 19.42 -0.37
C ILE A 279 -1.74 19.26 1.08
N GLU A 280 -2.22 20.32 1.73
CA GLU A 280 -2.71 20.27 3.12
C GLU A 280 -3.90 19.32 3.25
N ARG A 281 -4.85 19.40 2.30
CA ARG A 281 -5.99 18.48 2.21
C ARG A 281 -5.53 17.04 2.07
N LEU A 282 -4.60 16.74 1.15
CA LEU A 282 -4.09 15.39 0.93
C LEU A 282 -3.35 14.84 2.16
N ILE A 283 -2.55 15.67 2.85
CA ILE A 283 -1.86 15.29 4.08
C ILE A 283 -2.85 14.95 5.18
N HIS A 284 -3.92 15.75 5.34
CA HIS A 284 -4.95 15.48 6.33
C HIS A 284 -5.68 14.15 6.05
N LEU A 285 -5.92 13.85 4.78
CA LEU A 285 -6.56 12.60 4.34
C LEU A 285 -5.64 11.37 4.47
N ALA A 286 -4.33 11.53 4.20
CA ALA A 286 -3.34 10.47 4.35
C ALA A 286 -2.98 10.21 5.83
N TYR A 287 -2.98 11.24 6.66
CA TYR A 287 -2.53 11.18 8.04
C TYR A 287 -3.50 11.85 9.03
N PRO A 288 -4.74 11.35 9.16
CA PRO A 288 -5.78 11.99 9.97
C PRO A 288 -5.48 12.03 11.48
N GLN A 289 -4.57 11.18 11.97
CA GLN A 289 -4.13 11.16 13.37
C GLN A 289 -2.71 11.73 13.56
N ALA A 290 -2.07 12.26 12.51
CA ALA A 290 -0.76 12.84 12.68
C ALA A 290 -0.83 14.14 13.48
N PRO A 291 0.13 14.38 14.39
CA PRO A 291 0.16 15.65 15.09
C PRO A 291 0.48 16.79 14.11
N LYS A 292 -0.07 17.97 14.38
CA LYS A 292 -0.04 19.12 13.45
C LYS A 292 1.38 19.53 13.03
N ASN A 293 2.37 19.34 13.91
CA ASN A 293 3.78 19.60 13.61
C ASN A 293 4.37 18.68 12.52
N PHE A 294 3.93 17.42 12.43
CA PHE A 294 4.33 16.49 11.38
C PHE A 294 3.73 16.91 10.04
N SER A 295 2.44 17.21 10.02
CA SER A 295 1.73 17.67 8.83
C SER A 295 2.35 18.94 8.26
N ASN A 296 2.68 19.92 9.12
CA ASN A 296 3.32 21.16 8.71
C ASN A 296 4.71 20.92 8.10
N LYS A 297 5.55 20.09 8.74
CA LYS A 297 6.89 19.76 8.20
C LYS A 297 6.81 19.05 6.85
N LEU A 298 5.83 18.14 6.69
CA LEU A 298 5.61 17.43 5.45
C LEU A 298 5.13 18.38 4.35
N ALA A 299 4.18 19.27 4.65
CA ALA A 299 3.70 20.30 3.73
C ALA A 299 4.84 21.22 3.27
N SER A 300 5.64 21.75 4.20
CA SER A 300 6.79 22.60 3.87
C SER A 300 7.81 21.89 2.96
N ARG A 301 8.07 20.61 3.20
CA ARG A 301 8.99 19.83 2.34
C ARG A 301 8.44 19.64 0.92
N LEU A 302 7.14 19.44 0.77
CA LEU A 302 6.50 19.24 -0.53
C LEU A 302 6.35 20.55 -1.31
N LEU A 303 6.12 21.67 -0.60
CA LEU A 303 6.09 23.01 -1.20
C LEU A 303 7.46 23.46 -1.70
N LEU A 304 8.56 22.99 -1.09
CA LEU A 304 9.92 23.22 -1.58
C LEU A 304 10.29 22.39 -2.82
N MET A 305 9.49 21.38 -3.15
CA MET A 305 9.67 20.51 -4.32
C MET A 305 8.66 20.83 -5.45
N ALA A 306 7.88 21.91 -5.30
CA ALA A 306 6.84 22.36 -6.21
C ALA A 306 7.42 23.00 -7.48
#